data_AF-A0A0C2FCI4-F1
#
_entry.id   AF-A0A0C2FCI4-F1
#
_cell.length_a   1.000
_cell.length_b   1.000
_cell.length_c   1.000
_cell.angle_alpha   90.00
_cell.angle_beta   90.00
_cell.angle_gamma   90.00
#
_symmetry.space_group_name_H-M   'P 1'
#
loop_
_entity.id
_entity.type
_entity.pdbx_description
1 polymer ?
#
loop_
_entity_poly.entity_id
_entity_poly.type
_entity_poly.pdbx_seq_one_letter_code
_entity_poly.pdbx_strand_id
1 'polypeptide(L)'
;MRELHRCAAMTNTLMASFSVMLLLAWHLIACFMFGAGEPDLALCHRLIPSLMCKYPKGAVVLFLRARLMLVSGDIDSAIYCFNLSIESQQDYKQFHHVAYWELLFSHCYLGQWAKAANYAKRLVNESRWSRCVYTYLLCILFAADDTCEATKRNETVAVLAK
;
A
#
# COMPACT_ATOMS: atom_id res chain seq x y z
N MET A 1 -12.70 -18.40 8.50
CA MET A 1 -13.41 -17.23 7.92
C MET A 1 -14.92 -17.18 8.21
N ARG A 2 -15.63 -18.32 8.38
CA ARG A 2 -17.10 -18.31 8.59
C ARG A 2 -17.59 -17.40 9.73
N GLU A 3 -16.95 -17.44 10.89
CA GLU A 3 -17.31 -16.55 12.02
C GLU A 3 -17.10 -15.06 11.71
N LEU A 4 -16.08 -14.72 10.91
CA LEU A 4 -15.83 -13.33 10.49
C LEU A 4 -16.96 -12.80 9.60
N HIS A 5 -17.46 -13.62 8.67
CA HIS A 5 -18.63 -13.28 7.86
C HIS A 5 -19.89 -13.09 8.71
N ARG A 6 -20.05 -13.92 9.75
CA ARG A 6 -21.17 -13.82 10.68
C ARG A 6 -21.11 -12.52 11.49
N CYS A 7 -19.94 -12.16 12.01
CA CYS A 7 -19.74 -10.90 12.71
C CYS A 7 -19.90 -9.68 11.78
N ALA A 8 -19.43 -9.76 10.53
CA ALA A 8 -19.63 -8.71 9.54
C ALA A 8 -21.11 -8.46 9.21
N ALA A 9 -21.96 -9.50 9.31
CA ALA A 9 -23.41 -9.38 9.12
C ALA A 9 -24.14 -8.72 10.30
N MET A 10 -23.53 -8.64 11.49
CA MET A 10 -24.11 -7.99 12.67
C MET A 10 -24.00 -6.45 12.57
N THR A 11 -24.86 -5.84 11.77
CA THR A 11 -24.84 -4.39 11.49
C THR A 11 -24.86 -3.54 12.77
N ASN A 12 -24.22 -2.35 12.73
CA ASN A 12 -24.17 -1.33 13.79
C ASN A 12 -23.32 -1.64 15.03
N THR A 13 -22.46 -2.66 14.97
CA THR A 13 -21.46 -2.89 16.01
C THR A 13 -20.06 -2.47 15.55
N LEU A 14 -19.21 -2.08 16.50
CA LEU A 14 -17.80 -1.82 16.23
C LEU A 14 -17.08 -3.09 15.72
N MET A 15 -17.44 -4.24 16.30
CA MET A 15 -16.90 -5.55 15.92
C MET A 15 -17.24 -5.93 14.48
N ALA A 16 -18.42 -5.54 13.97
CA ALA A 16 -18.75 -5.73 12.56
C ALA A 16 -17.83 -4.90 11.66
N SER A 17 -17.59 -3.62 11.98
CA SER A 17 -16.65 -2.78 11.23
C SER A 17 -15.24 -3.38 11.20
N PHE A 18 -14.74 -3.85 12.34
CA PHE A 18 -13.43 -4.52 12.41
C PHE A 18 -13.39 -5.85 11.64
N SER A 19 -14.47 -6.63 11.70
CA SER A 19 -14.57 -7.88 10.95
C SER A 19 -14.53 -7.62 9.45
N VAL A 20 -15.23 -6.59 8.97
CA VAL A 20 -15.17 -6.18 7.56
C VAL A 20 -13.77 -5.72 7.18
N MET A 21 -13.11 -4.88 8.01
CA MET A 21 -11.73 -4.46 7.78
C MET A 21 -10.76 -5.64 7.71
N LEU A 22 -10.92 -6.64 8.57
CA LEU A 22 -10.07 -7.84 8.59
C LEU A 22 -10.34 -8.76 7.39
N LEU A 23 -11.60 -8.91 6.96
CA LEU A 23 -11.94 -9.59 5.69
C LEU A 23 -11.25 -8.90 4.50
N LEU A 24 -11.30 -7.58 4.44
CA LEU A 24 -10.64 -6.80 3.40
C LEU A 24 -9.12 -6.97 3.46
N ALA A 25 -8.51 -6.89 4.65
CA ALA A 25 -7.07 -7.10 4.80
C ALA A 25 -6.64 -8.51 4.37
N TRP A 26 -7.46 -9.53 4.65
CA TRP A 26 -7.20 -10.89 4.19
C TRP A 26 -7.14 -10.96 2.66
N HIS A 27 -8.21 -10.51 1.98
CA HIS A 27 -8.32 -10.63 0.53
C HIS A 27 -7.41 -9.66 -0.23
N LEU A 28 -7.15 -8.46 0.28
CA LEU A 28 -6.38 -7.42 -0.42
C LEU A 28 -4.88 -7.40 -0.09
N ILE A 29 -4.47 -8.07 0.99
CA ILE A 29 -3.07 -8.06 1.46
C ILE A 29 -2.59 -9.48 1.72
N ALA A 30 -3.22 -10.23 2.62
CA ALA A 30 -2.70 -11.54 3.05
C ALA A 30 -2.64 -12.56 1.91
N CYS A 31 -3.69 -12.66 1.07
CA CYS A 31 -3.69 -13.55 -0.09
C CYS A 31 -2.50 -13.29 -1.03
N PHE A 32 -2.18 -12.02 -1.28
CA PHE A 32 -1.04 -11.63 -2.13
C PHE A 32 0.30 -11.91 -1.46
N MET A 33 0.42 -11.65 -0.15
CA MET A 33 1.66 -11.84 0.60
C MET A 33 2.05 -13.31 0.75
N PHE A 34 1.07 -14.20 0.98
CA PHE A 34 1.30 -15.62 1.22
C PHE A 34 1.19 -16.48 -0.04
N GLY A 35 0.82 -15.90 -1.19
CA GLY A 35 0.49 -16.67 -2.40
C GLY A 35 -0.68 -17.64 -2.16
N ALA A 36 -1.49 -17.39 -1.13
CA ALA A 36 -2.50 -18.30 -0.64
C ALA A 36 -3.89 -17.88 -1.17
N GLY A 37 -4.23 -18.41 -2.34
CA GLY A 37 -5.60 -18.45 -2.86
C GLY A 37 -6.03 -17.27 -3.75
N GLU A 38 -7.16 -17.47 -4.42
CA GLU A 38 -7.83 -16.47 -5.24
C GLU A 38 -8.56 -15.46 -4.33
N PRO A 39 -8.21 -14.17 -4.37
CA PRO A 39 -8.90 -13.16 -3.59
C PRO A 39 -10.32 -12.93 -4.12
N ASP A 40 -11.33 -12.91 -3.24
CA ASP A 40 -12.71 -12.59 -3.61
C ASP A 40 -12.89 -11.06 -3.71
N LEU A 41 -12.52 -10.51 -4.88
CA LEU A 41 -12.65 -9.07 -5.15
C LEU A 41 -14.12 -8.62 -5.21
N ALA A 42 -15.03 -9.50 -5.64
CA ALA A 42 -16.45 -9.20 -5.70
C ALA A 42 -17.02 -8.95 -4.29
N LEU A 43 -16.59 -9.73 -3.30
CA LEU A 43 -16.89 -9.46 -1.90
C LEU A 43 -16.30 -8.14 -1.43
N CYS A 44 -15.04 -7.84 -1.75
CA CYS A 44 -14.41 -6.58 -1.35
C CYS A 44 -15.18 -5.36 -1.89
N HIS A 45 -15.59 -5.39 -3.16
CA HIS A 45 -16.41 -4.33 -3.77
C HIS A 45 -17.77 -4.15 -3.07
N ARG A 46 -18.38 -5.21 -2.55
CA ARG A 46 -19.62 -5.11 -1.75
C ARG A 46 -19.40 -4.53 -0.36
N LEU A 47 -18.27 -4.84 0.26
CA LEU A 47 -17.98 -4.49 1.66
C LEU A 47 -17.49 -3.05 1.84
N ILE A 48 -16.62 -2.56 0.95
CA ILE A 48 -15.99 -1.23 1.07
C ILE A 48 -17.00 -0.07 1.18
N PRO A 49 -18.07 0.02 0.36
CA PRO A 49 -19.02 1.13 0.43
C PRO A 49 -19.66 1.29 1.82
N SER A 50 -19.93 0.18 2.51
CA SER A 50 -20.51 0.20 3.86
C SER A 50 -19.57 0.83 4.90
N LEU A 51 -18.26 0.55 4.80
CA LEU A 51 -17.24 1.15 5.66
C LEU A 51 -17.01 2.62 5.31
N MET A 52 -17.01 2.96 4.03
CA MET A 52 -16.82 4.34 3.57
C MET A 52 -17.95 5.27 4.00
N CYS A 53 -19.18 4.78 3.99
CA CYS A 53 -20.34 5.55 4.47
C CYS A 53 -20.20 5.87 5.97
N LYS A 54 -19.71 4.92 6.77
CA LYS A 54 -19.52 5.10 8.22
C LYS A 54 -18.27 5.91 8.59
N TYR A 55 -17.17 5.70 7.85
CA TYR A 55 -15.86 6.28 8.15
C TYR A 55 -15.22 6.88 6.89
N PRO A 56 -15.80 7.95 6.32
CA PRO A 56 -15.36 8.50 5.04
C PRO A 56 -13.93 9.03 5.05
N LYS A 57 -13.42 9.47 6.20
CA LYS A 57 -12.06 9.98 6.42
C LYS A 57 -11.16 9.02 7.21
N GLY A 58 -11.58 7.76 7.39
CA GLY A 58 -10.78 6.80 8.16
C GLY A 58 -9.53 6.39 7.40
N ALA A 59 -8.34 6.61 7.96
CA ALA A 59 -7.06 6.28 7.33
C ALA A 59 -7.02 4.83 6.82
N VAL A 60 -7.36 3.86 7.69
CA VAL A 60 -7.35 2.43 7.31
C VAL A 60 -8.41 2.11 6.24
N VAL A 61 -9.57 2.78 6.27
CA VAL A 61 -10.64 2.58 5.27
C VAL A 61 -10.21 3.12 3.91
N LEU A 62 -9.60 4.31 3.88
CA LEU A 62 -9.04 4.91 2.67
C LEU A 62 -7.90 4.05 2.09
N PHE A 63 -7.01 3.54 2.95
CA PHE A 63 -5.96 2.63 2.55
C PHE A 63 -6.50 1.32 1.95
N LEU A 64 -7.49 0.69 2.58
CA LEU A 64 -8.12 -0.53 2.05
C LEU A 64 -8.84 -0.27 0.71
N ARG A 65 -9.46 0.90 0.55
CA ARG A 65 -10.02 1.32 -0.75
C ARG A 65 -8.94 1.49 -1.81
N ALA A 66 -7.84 2.15 -1.47
CA ALA A 66 -6.71 2.32 -2.38
C ALA A 66 -6.13 0.95 -2.81
N ARG A 67 -5.98 0.01 -1.87
CA ARG A 67 -5.58 -1.38 -2.18
C ARG A 67 -6.54 -2.09 -3.11
N LEU A 68 -7.86 -1.94 -2.91
CA LEU A 68 -8.86 -2.52 -3.81
C LEU A 68 -8.73 -1.95 -5.23
N MET A 69 -8.56 -0.63 -5.36
CA MET A 69 -8.35 0.02 -6.66
C MET A 69 -7.08 -0.47 -7.35
N LEU A 70 -5.97 -0.57 -6.59
CA LEU A 70 -4.69 -1.02 -7.11
C LEU A 70 -4.78 -2.46 -7.65
N VAL A 71 -5.39 -3.36 -6.87
CA VAL A 71 -5.59 -4.77 -7.27
C VAL A 71 -6.57 -4.89 -8.44
N SER A 72 -7.50 -3.95 -8.58
CA SER A 72 -8.42 -3.89 -9.73
C SER A 72 -7.79 -3.29 -10.99
N GLY A 73 -6.56 -2.80 -10.92
CA GLY A 73 -5.83 -2.19 -12.04
C GLY A 73 -6.03 -0.68 -12.22
N ASP A 74 -6.80 -0.02 -11.35
CA ASP A 74 -6.97 1.44 -11.36
C ASP A 74 -5.89 2.11 -10.50
N ILE A 75 -4.70 2.22 -11.07
CA ILE A 75 -3.49 2.64 -10.35
C ILE A 75 -3.53 4.13 -9.99
N ASP A 76 -4.00 5.00 -10.90
CA ASP A 76 -4.06 6.45 -10.65
C ASP A 76 -5.03 6.79 -9.51
N SER A 77 -6.23 6.17 -9.50
CA SER A 77 -7.17 6.35 -8.39
C SER A 77 -6.65 5.77 -7.08
N ALA A 78 -5.89 4.66 -7.15
CA ALA A 78 -5.25 4.08 -5.97
C ALA A 78 -4.22 5.05 -5.37
N ILE A 79 -3.34 5.64 -6.19
CA ILE A 79 -2.35 6.63 -5.75
C ILE A 79 -3.05 7.82 -5.07
N TYR A 80 -4.12 8.34 -5.68
CA TYR A 80 -4.90 9.41 -5.07
C TYR A 80 -5.47 9.01 -3.70
N CYS A 81 -6.07 7.82 -3.59
CA CYS A 81 -6.63 7.33 -2.33
C CYS A 81 -5.56 7.04 -1.25
N PHE A 82 -4.38 6.57 -1.64
CA PHE A 82 -3.25 6.39 -0.69
C PHE A 82 -2.79 7.73 -0.12
N ASN A 83 -2.68 8.77 -0.95
CA ASN A 83 -2.31 10.11 -0.47
C ASN A 83 -3.38 10.68 0.48
N LEU A 84 -4.67 10.55 0.15
CA LEU A 84 -5.76 10.91 1.06
C LEU A 84 -5.69 10.15 2.39
N SER A 85 -5.32 8.86 2.35
CA SER A 85 -5.13 8.06 3.56
C SER A 85 -3.99 8.61 4.43
N ILE A 86 -2.89 9.07 3.84
CA ILE A 86 -1.75 9.65 4.56
C ILE A 86 -2.13 11.02 5.13
N GLU A 87 -2.89 11.83 4.39
CA GLU A 87 -3.33 13.16 4.83
C GLU A 87 -4.36 13.10 5.95
N SER A 88 -5.11 12.00 6.06
CA SER A 88 -6.18 11.87 7.05
C SER A 88 -5.73 11.85 8.51
N GLN A 89 -4.45 11.61 8.79
CA GLN A 89 -3.89 11.56 10.15
C GLN A 89 -2.39 11.89 10.15
N GLN A 90 -1.82 12.35 11.28
CA GLN A 90 -0.38 12.61 11.41
C GLN A 90 0.28 11.96 12.64
N ASP A 91 -0.51 11.34 13.51
CA ASP A 91 -0.05 10.81 14.79
C ASP A 91 0.70 9.48 14.62
N TYR A 92 0.24 8.63 13.71
CA TYR A 92 0.79 7.29 13.51
C TYR A 92 1.61 7.19 12.24
N LYS A 93 2.86 7.68 12.31
CA LYS A 93 3.80 7.74 11.18
C LYS A 93 4.14 6.36 10.60
N GLN A 94 4.15 5.31 11.41
CA GLN A 94 4.43 3.94 10.96
C GLN A 94 3.39 3.47 9.94
N PHE A 95 2.13 3.88 10.08
CA PHE A 95 1.11 3.58 9.09
C PHE A 95 1.37 4.29 7.76
N HIS A 96 1.93 5.51 7.79
CA HIS A 96 2.35 6.19 6.56
C HIS A 96 3.44 5.41 5.83
N HIS A 97 4.33 4.73 6.54
CA HIS A 97 5.35 3.90 5.89
C HIS A 97 4.73 2.75 5.08
N VAL A 98 3.63 2.17 5.56
CA VAL A 98 2.88 1.15 4.80
C VAL A 98 2.26 1.77 3.55
N ALA A 99 1.69 2.97 3.64
CA ALA A 99 1.17 3.68 2.47
C ALA A 99 2.28 4.09 1.47
N TYR A 100 3.46 4.51 1.96
CA TYR A 100 4.61 4.80 1.09
C TYR A 100 5.14 3.56 0.38
N TRP A 101 5.10 2.40 1.05
CA TRP A 101 5.43 1.12 0.42
C TRP A 101 4.48 0.83 -0.75
N GLU A 102 3.18 1.01 -0.56
CA GLU A 102 2.20 0.81 -1.62
C GLU A 102 2.33 1.84 -2.76
N LEU A 103 2.61 3.10 -2.43
CA LEU A 103 2.87 4.16 -3.42
C LEU A 103 4.12 3.89 -4.26
N LEU A 104 5.19 3.36 -3.64
CA LEU A 104 6.39 2.94 -4.34
C LEU A 104 6.03 1.95 -5.47
N PHE A 105 5.32 0.86 -5.15
CA PHE A 105 4.94 -0.13 -6.17
C PHE A 105 3.93 0.42 -7.18
N SER A 106 2.99 1.26 -6.74
CA SER A 106 2.05 1.92 -7.64
C SER A 106 2.77 2.72 -8.73
N HIS A 107 3.81 3.47 -8.36
CA HIS A 107 4.65 4.20 -9.33
C HIS A 107 5.52 3.27 -10.18
N CYS A 108 6.00 2.14 -9.65
CA CYS A 108 6.69 1.12 -10.44
C CYS A 108 5.79 0.55 -11.55
N TYR A 109 4.51 0.27 -11.24
CA TYR A 109 3.56 -0.24 -12.24
C TYR A 109 3.30 0.76 -13.39
N LEU A 110 3.45 2.06 -13.12
CA LEU A 110 3.36 3.12 -14.13
C LEU A 110 4.71 3.43 -14.82
N GLY A 111 5.79 2.71 -14.50
CA GLY A 111 7.14 2.98 -15.02
C GLY A 111 7.75 4.31 -14.53
N GLN A 112 7.21 4.89 -13.45
CA GLN A 112 7.66 6.18 -12.90
C GLN A 112 8.80 5.97 -11.89
N TRP A 113 9.94 5.46 -12.35
CA TRP A 113 11.07 5.00 -11.53
C TRP A 113 11.60 6.06 -10.57
N ALA A 114 11.79 7.30 -11.03
CA ALA A 114 12.27 8.40 -10.19
C ALA A 114 11.33 8.71 -9.01
N LYS A 115 10.00 8.65 -9.22
CA LYS A 115 9.02 8.87 -8.15
C LYS A 115 9.02 7.70 -7.17
N ALA A 116 9.07 6.47 -7.66
CA ALA A 116 9.19 5.29 -6.80
C ALA A 116 10.47 5.35 -5.95
N ALA A 117 11.60 5.77 -6.53
CA ALA A 117 12.87 5.92 -5.83
C ALA A 117 12.79 6.94 -4.68
N ASN A 118 12.03 8.03 -4.85
CA ASN A 118 11.82 8.99 -3.77
C ASN A 118 11.10 8.37 -2.56
N TYR A 119 10.08 7.53 -2.79
CA TYR A 119 9.42 6.80 -1.70
C TYR A 119 10.35 5.75 -1.06
N ALA A 120 11.15 5.03 -1.86
CA ALA A 120 12.16 4.10 -1.33
C ALA A 120 13.19 4.82 -0.43
N LYS A 121 13.74 5.94 -0.90
CA LYS A 121 14.66 6.77 -0.12
C LYS A 121 14.04 7.29 1.17
N ARG A 122 12.78 7.70 1.13
CA ARG A 122 12.05 8.13 2.32
C ARG A 122 11.92 6.98 3.34
N LEU A 123 11.59 5.77 2.87
CA LEU A 123 11.53 4.58 3.72
C LEU A 123 12.89 4.20 4.31
N VAL A 124 14.00 4.31 3.55
CA VAL A 124 15.37 4.10 4.08
C VAL A 124 15.67 5.04 5.26
N ASN A 125 15.23 6.29 5.17
CA ASN A 125 15.53 7.33 6.16
C ASN A 125 14.62 7.26 7.39
N GLU A 126 13.32 7.03 7.20
CA GLU A 126 12.30 7.15 8.25
C GLU A 126 11.93 5.80 8.90
N SER A 127 12.00 4.69 8.16
CA SER A 127 11.45 3.40 8.59
C SER A 127 12.50 2.47 9.22
N ARG A 128 12.15 1.89 10.36
CA ARG A 128 12.98 0.92 11.10
C ARG A 128 12.71 -0.55 10.73
N TRP A 129 11.80 -0.82 9.80
CA TRP A 129 11.36 -2.19 9.50
C TRP A 129 12.45 -3.02 8.82
N SER A 130 12.95 -2.60 7.65
CA SER A 130 14.07 -3.26 6.99
C SER A 130 14.82 -2.29 6.08
N ARG A 131 15.89 -1.68 6.63
CA ARG A 131 16.74 -0.76 5.86
C ARG A 131 17.37 -1.43 4.64
N CYS A 132 17.75 -2.70 4.78
CA CYS A 132 18.30 -3.51 3.68
C CYS A 132 17.34 -3.58 2.49
N VAL A 133 16.07 -3.94 2.72
CA VAL A 133 15.06 -4.06 1.65
C VAL A 133 14.86 -2.73 0.95
N TYR A 134 14.75 -1.63 1.69
CA TYR A 134 14.53 -0.31 1.09
C TYR A 134 15.74 0.20 0.30
N THR A 135 16.96 -0.02 0.80
CA THR A 135 18.20 0.33 0.07
C THR A 135 18.31 -0.51 -1.20
N TYR A 136 18.01 -1.80 -1.13
CA TYR A 136 18.04 -2.68 -2.30
C TYR A 136 17.03 -2.24 -3.37
N LEU A 137 15.79 -1.96 -2.97
CA LEU A 137 14.77 -1.41 -3.89
C LEU A 137 15.21 -0.08 -4.49
N LEU A 138 15.80 0.82 -3.70
CA LEU A 138 16.32 2.09 -4.19
C LEU A 138 17.38 1.88 -5.28
N CYS A 139 18.30 0.93 -5.10
CA CYS A 139 19.30 0.58 -6.12
C CYS A 139 18.66 0.01 -7.39
N ILE A 140 17.68 -0.89 -7.27
CA ILE A 140 16.94 -1.43 -8.43
C ILE A 140 16.26 -0.30 -9.20
N LEU A 141 15.60 0.62 -8.50
CA LEU A 141 14.87 1.72 -9.13
C LEU A 141 15.80 2.70 -9.85
N PHE A 142 16.98 2.97 -9.30
CA PHE A 142 18.00 3.73 -10.02
C PHE A 142 18.54 2.97 -11.22
N ALA A 143 18.76 1.66 -11.10
CA ALA A 143 19.22 0.82 -12.20
C ALA A 143 18.22 0.79 -13.37
N ALA A 144 16.92 0.76 -13.07
CA ALA A 144 15.83 0.74 -14.04
C ALA A 144 15.59 2.12 -14.70
N ASP A 145 16.12 3.20 -14.14
CA ASP A 145 15.93 4.53 -14.70
C ASP A 145 16.96 4.82 -15.82
N ASP A 146 16.49 4.73 -17.07
CA ASP A 146 17.26 5.02 -18.28
C ASP A 146 17.45 6.52 -18.53
N THR A 147 16.73 7.39 -17.81
CA THR A 147 16.86 8.84 -17.96
C THR A 147 18.08 9.41 -17.24
N CYS A 148 18.64 8.66 -16.28
CA CYS A 148 19.83 9.06 -15.54
C CYS A 148 21.10 8.67 -16.31
N GLU A 149 22.07 9.58 -16.41
CA GLU A 149 23.39 9.28 -16.98
C GLU A 149 24.01 8.06 -16.28
N ALA A 150 24.47 7.08 -17.08
CA ALA A 150 24.98 5.81 -16.59
C ALA A 150 26.09 5.96 -15.52
N THR A 151 26.90 7.01 -15.62
CA THR A 151 27.99 7.32 -14.68
C THR A 151 27.45 7.68 -13.30
N LYS A 152 26.47 8.58 -13.20
CA LYS A 152 25.85 9.01 -11.94
C LYS A 152 25.05 7.88 -11.29
N ARG A 153 24.41 7.04 -12.11
CA ARG A 153 23.71 5.84 -11.68
C ARG A 153 24.67 4.85 -11.02
N ASN A 154 25.81 4.57 -11.65
CA ASN A 154 26.82 3.65 -11.12
C ASN A 154 27.48 4.19 -9.84
N GLU A 155 27.77 5.49 -9.78
CA GLU A 155 28.28 6.15 -8.58
C GLU A 155 27.28 6.07 -7.41
N THR A 156 26.01 6.33 -7.68
CA THR A 156 24.96 6.29 -6.65
C THR A 156 24.77 4.87 -6.11
N VAL A 157 24.77 3.86 -6.99
CA VAL A 157 24.71 2.44 -6.57
C VAL A 157 25.94 2.06 -5.74
N ALA A 158 27.14 2.50 -6.14
CA ALA A 158 28.37 2.23 -5.41
C ALA A 158 28.42 2.88 -4.02
N VAL A 159 27.87 4.08 -3.87
CA VAL A 159 27.76 4.78 -2.58
C VAL A 159 26.73 4.10 -1.67
N LEU A 160 25.61 3.62 -2.22
CA LEU A 160 24.55 2.97 -1.45
C LEU A 160 24.88 1.51 -1.07
N ALA A 161 25.86 0.89 -1.72
CA ALA A 161 26.33 -0.47 -1.43
C ALA A 161 27.42 -0.55 -0.33
N LYS A 162 27.86 0.58 0.22
CA LYS A 162 28.79 0.67 1.37
C LYS A 162 28.03 0.74 2.70
#